data_AF-A0A6G6YER6-F1
#
_entry.id   AF-A0A6G6YER6-F1
#
_cell.length_a   1.000
_cell.length_b   1.000
_cell.length_c   1.000
_cell.angle_alpha   90.00
_cell.angle_beta   90.00
_cell.angle_gamma   90.00
#
_symmetry.space_group_name_H-M   'P 1'
#
loop_
_entity.id
_entity.type
_entity.pdbx_description
1 polymer ?
#
loop_
_entity_poly.entity_id
_entity_poly.type
_entity_poly.pdbx_seq_one_letter_code
_entity_poly.pdbx_strand_id
1 'polypeptide(L)'
;MASQSEVGHAKNVANLQKLTEQVTVYTLYNPPVENLTIVSLQTLYTTASTKLTEVEEKRNANKNAIALRQTAFENLKPTCTKIINHLGILGLAEGILEQAKSLNRVIQGGQKKTTTPPDENGQPAPTVSTSRQSYTQMADNFGILLQLLATIPTYDPNEDELKLTNLTTYQASLMSATQSVDQTEAELNIKLIERDNILYADGTGLYTIAQNVKKYVKSLYGATSPEYANGSSIKFTTQK
;
A
#
# COMPACT_ATOMS: atom_id res chain seq x y z
N MET A 1 7.17 8.44 6.64
CA MET A 1 6.56 9.29 7.68
C MET A 1 5.23 8.68 8.08
N ALA A 2 5.01 8.38 9.36
CA ALA A 2 3.67 8.00 9.81
C ALA A 2 2.73 9.18 9.51
N SER A 3 1.59 8.93 8.88
CA SER A 3 0.60 9.98 8.65
C SER A 3 0.08 10.48 10.01
N GLN A 4 -0.26 11.77 10.10
CA GLN A 4 -0.80 12.38 11.32
C GLN A 4 -2.02 11.62 11.87
N SER A 5 -2.73 10.88 11.01
CA SER A 5 -3.82 9.98 11.37
C SER A 5 -3.39 8.85 12.32
N GLU A 6 -2.23 8.23 12.10
CA GLU A 6 -1.74 7.10 12.91
C GLU A 6 -1.39 7.54 14.33
N VAL A 7 -0.84 8.75 14.47
CA VAL A 7 -0.60 9.37 15.79
C VAL A 7 -1.93 9.57 16.54
N GLY A 8 -2.99 9.94 15.82
CA GLY A 8 -4.34 10.07 16.37
C GLY A 8 -4.91 8.74 16.85
N HIS A 9 -4.77 7.66 16.07
CA HIS A 9 -5.25 6.32 16.45
C HIS A 9 -4.56 5.80 17.71
N ALA A 10 -3.22 5.87 17.76
CA ALA A 10 -2.45 5.47 18.93
C ALA A 10 -2.81 6.30 20.17
N LYS A 11 -3.06 7.60 19.99
CA LYS A 11 -3.47 8.49 21.08
C LYS A 11 -4.85 8.14 21.64
N ASN A 12 -5.81 7.77 20.80
CA ASN A 12 -7.12 7.29 21.26
C ASN A 12 -6.98 6.00 22.10
N VAL A 13 -6.16 5.04 21.66
CA VAL A 13 -5.92 3.79 22.41
C VAL A 13 -5.25 4.06 23.75
N ALA A 14 -4.22 4.90 23.79
CA ALA A 14 -3.58 5.31 25.04
C ALA A 14 -4.55 6.07 25.99
N ASN A 15 -5.43 6.89 25.42
CA ASN A 15 -6.44 7.61 26.19
C ASN A 15 -7.54 6.68 26.74
N LEU A 16 -7.85 5.58 26.05
CA LEU A 16 -8.74 4.54 26.61
C LEU A 16 -8.13 3.97 27.88
N GLN A 17 -6.84 3.56 27.86
CA GLN A 17 -6.18 3.06 29.06
C GLN A 17 -6.25 4.10 30.20
N LYS A 18 -5.92 5.36 29.90
CA LYS A 18 -5.98 6.43 30.89
C LYS A 18 -7.39 6.57 31.50
N LEU A 19 -8.44 6.49 30.67
CA LEU A 19 -9.82 6.56 31.15
C LEU A 19 -10.20 5.33 31.99
N THR A 20 -9.77 4.14 31.59
CA THR A 20 -9.97 2.88 32.33
C THR A 20 -9.34 2.96 33.72
N GLU A 21 -8.11 3.46 33.85
CA GLU A 21 -7.45 3.66 35.15
C GLU A 21 -8.21 4.63 36.04
N GLN A 22 -8.77 5.72 35.47
CA GLN A 22 -9.60 6.65 36.24
C GLN A 22 -10.85 5.96 36.81
N VAL A 23 -11.61 5.24 35.98
CA VAL A 23 -12.86 4.62 36.45
C VAL A 23 -12.64 3.41 37.35
N THR A 24 -11.44 2.81 37.33
CA THR A 24 -11.07 1.69 38.22
C THR A 24 -11.00 2.11 39.68
N VAL A 25 -10.62 3.36 39.96
CA VAL A 25 -10.54 3.89 41.33
C VAL A 25 -11.84 4.57 41.80
N TYR A 26 -12.84 4.68 40.94
CA TYR A 26 -14.12 5.31 41.24
C TYR A 26 -15.06 4.31 41.92
N THR A 27 -15.29 4.48 43.22
CA THR A 27 -16.04 3.52 44.05
C THR A 27 -17.51 3.32 43.64
N LEU A 28 -18.12 4.30 42.97
CA LEU A 28 -19.51 4.21 42.48
C LEU A 28 -19.61 3.64 41.06
N TYR A 29 -18.47 3.34 40.41
CA TYR A 29 -18.46 2.88 39.03
C TYR A 29 -18.92 1.42 38.90
N ASN A 30 -20.21 1.24 38.60
CA ASN A 30 -20.82 -0.07 38.38
C ASN A 30 -21.82 -0.03 37.21
N PRO A 31 -21.35 0.02 35.95
CA PRO A 31 -22.23 0.27 34.80
C PRO A 31 -23.20 -0.89 34.56
N PRO A 32 -24.47 -0.61 34.21
CA PRO A 32 -25.45 -1.64 33.86
C PRO A 32 -25.26 -2.22 32.45
N VAL A 33 -24.35 -1.63 31.66
CA VAL A 33 -24.07 -2.04 30.28
C VAL A 33 -22.71 -2.73 30.24
N GLU A 34 -22.69 -3.96 29.72
CA GLU A 34 -21.52 -4.84 29.73
C GLU A 34 -20.28 -4.18 29.10
N ASN A 35 -20.41 -3.53 27.95
CA ASN A 35 -19.29 -2.91 27.24
C ASN A 35 -18.65 -1.71 27.96
N LEU A 36 -19.24 -1.22 29.06
CA LEU A 36 -18.66 -0.17 29.91
C LEU A 36 -17.96 -0.74 31.14
N THR A 37 -18.07 -2.04 31.42
CA THR A 37 -17.39 -2.68 32.56
C THR A 37 -15.88 -2.57 32.42
N ILE A 38 -15.16 -2.52 33.55
CA ILE A 38 -13.69 -2.41 33.56
C ILE A 38 -13.04 -3.54 32.75
N VAL A 39 -13.55 -4.77 32.89
CA VAL A 39 -13.07 -5.95 32.15
C VAL A 39 -13.24 -5.77 30.63
N SER A 40 -14.39 -5.26 30.19
CA SER A 40 -14.62 -4.98 28.76
C SER A 40 -13.73 -3.85 28.23
N LEU A 41 -13.50 -2.80 29.02
CA LEU A 41 -12.61 -1.70 28.64
C LEU A 41 -11.15 -2.16 28.51
N GLN A 42 -10.67 -3.02 29.42
CA GLN A 42 -9.34 -3.63 29.34
C GLN A 42 -9.22 -4.53 28.11
N THR A 43 -10.23 -5.36 27.85
CA THR A 43 -10.28 -6.22 26.64
C THR A 43 -10.24 -5.40 25.36
N LEU A 44 -11.00 -4.30 25.32
CA LEU A 44 -11.02 -3.37 24.19
C LEU A 44 -9.66 -2.69 23.99
N TYR A 45 -9.00 -2.29 25.08
CA TYR A 45 -7.66 -1.71 25.03
C TYR A 45 -6.63 -2.70 24.45
N THR A 46 -6.62 -3.94 24.94
CA THR A 46 -5.72 -4.99 24.42
C THR A 46 -5.99 -5.24 22.95
N THR A 47 -7.26 -5.41 22.57
CA THR A 47 -7.66 -5.65 21.17
C THR A 47 -7.24 -4.49 20.25
N ALA A 48 -7.51 -3.25 20.66
CA ALA A 48 -7.14 -2.07 19.88
C ALA A 48 -5.62 -1.92 19.75
N SER A 49 -4.87 -2.21 20.81
CA SER A 49 -3.40 -2.20 20.79
C SER A 49 -2.85 -3.24 19.82
N THR A 50 -3.39 -4.47 19.83
CA THR A 50 -3.02 -5.51 18.86
C THR A 50 -3.29 -5.06 17.42
N LYS A 51 -4.43 -4.43 17.15
CA LYS A 51 -4.76 -3.94 15.80
C LYS A 51 -3.83 -2.83 15.31
N LEU A 52 -3.34 -1.96 16.20
CA LEU A 52 -2.32 -0.97 15.82
C LEU A 52 -1.00 -1.65 15.42
N THR A 53 -0.58 -2.68 16.15
CA THR A 53 0.63 -3.45 15.83
C THR A 53 0.48 -4.19 14.50
N GLU A 54 -0.64 -4.89 14.28
CA GLU A 54 -0.92 -5.61 13.02
C GLU A 54 -0.86 -4.67 11.79
N VAL A 55 -1.40 -3.46 11.91
CA VAL A 55 -1.34 -2.45 10.84
C VAL A 55 0.10 -2.04 10.55
N GLU A 56 0.92 -1.80 11.56
CA GLU A 56 2.32 -1.39 11.36
C GLU A 56 3.17 -2.52 10.76
N GLU A 57 2.95 -3.76 11.20
CA GLU A 57 3.59 -4.94 10.61
C GLU A 57 3.28 -5.07 9.11
N LYS A 58 1.99 -5.00 8.73
CA LYS A 58 1.59 -5.09 7.32
C LYS A 58 2.04 -3.88 6.50
N ARG A 59 2.09 -2.69 7.10
CA ARG A 59 2.63 -1.49 6.45
C ARG A 59 4.11 -1.66 6.13
N ASN A 60 4.89 -2.24 7.04
CA ASN A 60 6.31 -2.48 6.80
C ASN A 60 6.54 -3.61 5.78
N ALA A 61 5.71 -4.66 5.79
CA ALA A 61 5.73 -5.68 4.75
C ALA A 61 5.47 -5.08 3.36
N ASN A 62 4.47 -4.21 3.22
CA ASN A 62 4.17 -3.54 1.94
C ASN A 62 5.30 -2.60 1.48
N LYS A 63 5.88 -1.80 2.40
CA LYS A 63 7.07 -0.98 2.07
C LYS A 63 8.24 -1.83 1.58
N ASN A 64 8.49 -2.96 2.22
CA ASN A 64 9.56 -3.87 1.81
C ASN A 64 9.29 -4.47 0.43
N ALA A 65 8.07 -4.93 0.16
CA ALA A 65 7.68 -5.42 -1.16
C ALA A 65 7.86 -4.36 -2.26
N ILE A 66 7.50 -3.09 -1.98
CA ILE A 66 7.72 -1.98 -2.91
C ILE A 66 9.21 -1.77 -3.19
N ALA A 67 10.06 -1.80 -2.16
CA ALA A 67 11.50 -1.65 -2.30
C ALA A 67 12.11 -2.81 -3.11
N LEU A 68 11.74 -4.05 -2.81
CA LEU A 68 12.19 -5.23 -3.56
C LEU A 68 11.76 -5.19 -5.02
N ARG A 69 10.53 -4.75 -5.31
CA ARG A 69 10.08 -4.53 -6.69
C ARG A 69 10.89 -3.45 -7.39
N GLN A 70 11.19 -2.33 -6.72
CA GLN A 70 12.05 -1.30 -7.30
C GLN A 70 13.42 -1.86 -7.67
N THR A 71 14.09 -2.54 -6.74
CA THR A 71 15.40 -3.17 -6.96
C THR A 71 15.37 -4.22 -8.08
N ALA A 72 14.35 -5.07 -8.14
CA ALA A 72 14.24 -6.09 -9.18
C ALA A 72 14.21 -5.48 -10.60
N PHE A 73 13.57 -4.31 -10.76
CA PHE A 73 13.43 -3.63 -12.04
C PHE A 73 14.60 -2.71 -12.42
N GLU A 74 15.56 -2.44 -11.53
CA GLU A 74 16.70 -1.54 -11.80
C GLU A 74 17.48 -1.96 -13.06
N ASN A 75 17.69 -3.27 -13.23
CA ASN A 75 18.49 -3.81 -14.33
C ASN A 75 17.68 -4.08 -15.61
N LEU A 76 16.36 -3.93 -15.60
CA LEU A 76 15.53 -4.26 -16.76
C LEU A 76 15.92 -3.43 -17.99
N LYS A 77 16.04 -2.12 -17.82
CA LYS A 77 16.38 -1.18 -18.91
C LYS A 77 17.79 -1.41 -19.48
N PRO A 78 18.85 -1.54 -18.66
CA PRO A 78 20.17 -1.97 -19.13
C PRO A 78 20.15 -3.30 -19.88
N THR A 79 19.49 -4.33 -19.34
CA THR A 79 19.41 -5.66 -19.97
C THR A 79 18.73 -5.59 -21.34
N CYS A 80 17.62 -4.85 -21.47
CA CYS A 80 16.97 -4.65 -22.77
C CYS A 80 17.90 -3.98 -23.78
N THR A 81 18.71 -3.00 -23.35
CA THR A 81 19.70 -2.37 -24.22
C THR A 81 20.76 -3.36 -24.70
N LYS A 82 21.28 -4.23 -23.81
CA LYS A 82 22.22 -5.30 -24.17
C LYS A 82 21.63 -6.27 -25.19
N ILE A 83 20.36 -6.67 -25.00
CA ILE A 83 19.64 -7.53 -25.96
C ILE A 83 19.61 -6.88 -27.35
N ILE A 84 19.22 -5.62 -27.46
CA ILE A 84 19.14 -4.94 -28.77
C ILE A 84 20.50 -4.85 -29.45
N ASN A 85 21.57 -4.56 -28.70
CA ASN A 85 22.92 -4.52 -29.27
C ASN A 85 23.39 -5.89 -29.74
N HIS A 86 23.09 -6.95 -28.98
CA HIS A 86 23.37 -8.33 -29.39
C HIS A 86 22.60 -8.69 -30.67
N LEU A 87 21.31 -8.37 -30.77
CA LEU A 87 20.54 -8.59 -32.00
C LEU A 87 21.13 -7.87 -33.22
N GLY A 88 21.72 -6.69 -33.01
CA GLY A 88 22.33 -5.89 -34.06
C GLY A 88 23.53 -6.54 -34.76
N ILE A 89 24.20 -7.51 -34.12
CA ILE A 89 25.36 -8.21 -34.70
C ILE A 89 25.00 -9.55 -35.35
N LEU A 90 23.76 -10.02 -35.24
CA LEU A 90 23.33 -11.33 -35.73
C LEU A 90 22.93 -11.35 -37.22
N GLY A 91 23.06 -10.22 -37.93
CA GLY A 91 22.71 -10.15 -39.36
C GLY A 91 21.23 -10.41 -39.66
N LEU A 92 20.33 -10.02 -38.74
CA LEU A 92 18.89 -10.26 -38.85
C LEU A 92 18.24 -9.39 -39.92
N ALA A 93 17.07 -9.82 -40.39
CA ALA A 93 16.21 -8.99 -41.23
C ALA A 93 15.84 -7.67 -40.53
N GLU A 94 15.85 -6.56 -41.27
CA GLU A 94 15.64 -5.22 -40.74
C GLU A 94 14.31 -5.10 -39.95
N GLY A 95 13.24 -5.72 -40.45
CA GLY A 95 11.93 -5.72 -39.77
C GLY A 95 11.95 -6.33 -38.37
N ILE A 96 12.72 -7.41 -38.15
CA ILE A 96 12.84 -8.06 -36.83
C ILE A 96 13.59 -7.14 -35.86
N LEU A 97 14.68 -6.54 -36.33
CA LEU A 97 15.48 -5.63 -35.52
C LEU A 97 14.70 -4.36 -35.14
N GLU A 98 13.93 -3.80 -36.08
CA GLU A 98 13.07 -2.64 -35.82
C GLU A 98 11.93 -2.97 -34.85
N GLN A 99 11.33 -4.16 -34.94
CA GLN A 99 10.35 -4.63 -33.97
C GLN A 99 10.96 -4.72 -32.56
N ALA A 100 12.15 -5.31 -32.43
CA ALA A 100 12.85 -5.41 -31.15
C ALA A 100 13.18 -4.02 -30.58
N LYS A 101 13.70 -3.10 -31.40
CA LYS A 101 13.98 -1.71 -31.01
C LYS A 101 12.72 -0.97 -30.56
N SER A 102 11.59 -1.18 -31.24
CA SER A 102 10.30 -0.61 -30.86
C SER A 102 9.86 -1.05 -29.47
N LEU A 103 9.96 -2.36 -29.17
CA LEU A 103 9.67 -2.91 -27.84
C LEU A 103 10.61 -2.35 -26.76
N ASN A 104 11.92 -2.30 -27.03
CA ASN A 104 12.88 -1.69 -26.10
C ASN A 104 12.52 -0.22 -25.82
N ARG A 105 12.20 0.55 -26.85
CA ARG A 105 11.82 1.96 -26.70
C ARG A 105 10.63 2.15 -25.75
N VAL A 106 9.63 1.27 -25.82
CA VAL A 106 8.49 1.25 -24.90
C VAL A 106 8.96 0.98 -23.46
N ILE A 107 9.81 -0.03 -23.24
CA ILE A 107 10.37 -0.37 -21.92
C ILE A 107 11.18 0.81 -21.35
N GLN A 108 11.99 1.47 -22.18
CA GLN A 108 12.77 2.63 -21.77
C GLN A 108 11.91 3.83 -21.35
N GLY A 109 10.65 3.88 -21.79
CA GLY A 109 9.75 5.02 -21.60
C GLY A 109 9.87 6.08 -22.69
N GLY A 110 10.59 5.78 -23.77
CA GLY A 110 10.65 6.64 -24.93
C GLY A 110 9.38 6.50 -25.76
N GLN A 111 8.54 7.53 -25.81
CA GLN A 111 7.49 7.61 -26.83
C GLN A 111 7.96 8.47 -28.00
N LYS A 112 7.45 8.22 -29.21
CA LYS A 112 7.48 9.24 -30.27
C LYS A 112 6.43 10.25 -29.84
N LYS A 113 6.79 11.53 -29.69
CA LYS A 113 5.77 12.58 -29.52
C LYS A 113 4.90 12.54 -30.78
N THR A 114 3.74 11.93 -30.71
CA THR A 114 2.68 12.18 -31.68
C THR A 114 2.12 13.55 -31.32
N THR A 115 2.53 14.57 -32.06
CA THR A 115 1.79 15.83 -32.07
C THR A 115 0.46 15.52 -32.75
N THR A 116 -0.60 15.36 -31.96
CA THR A 116 -1.96 15.35 -32.51
C THR A 116 -2.17 16.72 -33.18
N PRO A 117 -2.60 16.79 -34.46
CA PRO A 117 -2.98 18.07 -35.06
C PRO A 117 -4.05 18.76 -34.20
N PRO A 118 -4.07 20.10 -34.13
CA PRO A 118 -5.18 20.83 -33.50
C PRO A 118 -6.50 20.41 -34.13
N ASP A 119 -7.58 20.44 -33.36
CA ASP A 119 -8.92 20.26 -33.94
C ASP A 119 -9.27 21.41 -34.90
N GLU A 120 -10.38 21.26 -35.62
CA GLU A 120 -10.88 22.24 -36.59
C GLU A 120 -11.14 23.66 -35.99
N ASN A 121 -11.16 23.77 -34.66
CA ASN A 121 -11.32 25.03 -33.91
C ASN A 121 -10.01 25.54 -33.28
N GLY A 122 -8.87 24.90 -33.55
CA GLY A 122 -7.56 25.29 -33.02
C GLY A 122 -7.36 24.97 -31.54
N GLN A 123 -8.23 24.17 -30.92
CA GLN A 123 -8.03 23.68 -29.55
C GLN A 123 -7.11 22.44 -29.56
N PRO A 124 -6.19 22.34 -28.58
CA PRO A 124 -5.38 21.14 -28.43
C PRO A 124 -6.27 19.96 -28.05
N ALA A 125 -6.28 18.91 -28.89
CA ALA A 125 -6.99 17.68 -28.60
C ALA A 125 -6.56 17.12 -27.22
N PRO A 126 -7.50 16.59 -26.40
CA PRO A 126 -7.17 16.06 -25.09
C PRO A 126 -6.10 14.97 -25.20
N THR A 127 -4.92 15.23 -24.65
CA THR A 127 -3.82 14.27 -24.64
C THR A 127 -4.11 13.19 -23.61
N VAL A 128 -4.57 12.03 -24.08
CA VAL A 128 -4.64 10.83 -23.25
C VAL A 128 -3.22 10.41 -22.93
N SER A 129 -2.86 10.36 -21.64
CA SER A 129 -1.58 9.82 -21.21
C SER A 129 -1.52 8.33 -21.53
N THR A 130 -0.81 7.97 -22.60
CA THR A 130 -0.56 6.56 -22.98
C THR A 130 0.69 6.00 -22.33
N SER A 131 1.12 6.55 -21.17
CA SER A 131 2.34 6.12 -20.50
C SER A 131 2.25 4.65 -20.12
N ARG A 132 3.05 3.80 -20.80
CA ARG A 132 3.15 2.36 -20.54
C ARG A 132 4.23 2.03 -19.50
N GLN A 133 4.42 2.90 -18.51
CA GLN A 133 5.55 2.85 -17.56
C GLN A 133 5.18 2.20 -16.21
N SER A 134 4.04 1.51 -16.10
CA SER A 134 3.79 0.68 -14.92
C SER A 134 4.72 -0.54 -14.90
N TYR A 135 5.07 -1.02 -13.70
CA TYR A 135 5.90 -2.22 -13.52
C TYR A 135 5.33 -3.45 -14.25
N THR A 136 4.00 -3.64 -14.18
CA THR A 136 3.29 -4.70 -14.91
C THR A 136 3.51 -4.58 -16.41
N GLN A 137 3.25 -3.40 -16.99
CA GLN A 137 3.45 -3.19 -18.43
C GLN A 137 4.90 -3.36 -18.86
N MET A 138 5.88 -2.93 -18.05
CA MET A 138 7.30 -3.14 -18.35
C MET A 138 7.64 -4.64 -18.40
N ALA A 139 7.17 -5.43 -17.43
CA ALA A 139 7.39 -6.88 -17.39
C ALA A 139 6.69 -7.61 -18.56
N ASP A 140 5.50 -7.15 -18.95
CA ASP A 140 4.75 -7.70 -20.09
C ASP A 140 5.45 -7.40 -21.42
N ASN A 141 5.86 -6.14 -21.63
CA ASN A 141 6.60 -5.77 -22.85
C ASN A 141 7.95 -6.48 -22.93
N PHE A 142 8.61 -6.72 -21.79
CA PHE A 142 9.81 -7.55 -21.74
C PHE A 142 9.49 -9.00 -22.14
N GLY A 143 8.40 -9.58 -21.65
CA GLY A 143 7.93 -10.90 -22.09
C GLY A 143 7.68 -10.98 -23.60
N ILE A 144 7.07 -9.96 -24.21
CA ILE A 144 6.89 -9.88 -25.67
C ILE A 144 8.25 -9.83 -26.39
N LEU A 145 9.24 -9.09 -25.85
CA LEU A 145 10.60 -9.10 -26.39
C LEU A 145 11.21 -10.52 -26.33
N LEU A 146 11.04 -11.24 -25.21
CA LEU A 146 11.55 -12.61 -25.09
C LEU A 146 10.87 -13.59 -26.06
N GLN A 147 9.56 -13.43 -26.31
CA GLN A 147 8.86 -14.19 -27.34
C GLN A 147 9.46 -13.95 -28.73
N LEU A 148 9.81 -12.70 -29.05
CA LEU A 148 10.51 -12.38 -30.31
C LEU A 148 11.88 -13.07 -30.37
N LEU A 149 12.67 -13.03 -29.29
CA LEU A 149 13.97 -13.72 -29.22
C LEU A 149 13.85 -15.22 -29.50
N ALA A 150 12.82 -15.86 -28.93
CA ALA A 150 12.56 -17.29 -29.14
C ALA A 150 12.27 -17.67 -30.61
N THR A 151 11.87 -16.71 -31.45
CA THR A 151 11.65 -16.96 -32.89
C THR A 151 12.92 -16.85 -33.73
N ILE A 152 14.05 -16.41 -33.16
CA ILE A 152 15.30 -16.15 -33.87
C ILE A 152 16.24 -17.35 -33.68
N PRO A 153 16.45 -18.20 -34.71
CA PRO A 153 17.27 -19.41 -34.55
C PRO A 153 18.75 -19.12 -34.28
N THR A 154 19.24 -17.94 -34.66
CA THR A 154 20.63 -17.51 -34.45
C THR A 154 20.87 -16.82 -33.11
N TYR A 155 19.85 -16.70 -32.25
CA TYR A 155 19.99 -16.12 -30.92
C TYR A 155 20.60 -17.13 -29.94
N ASP A 156 21.93 -17.13 -29.86
CA ASP A 156 22.72 -18.01 -28.99
C ASP A 156 23.84 -17.21 -28.27
N PRO A 157 23.49 -16.39 -27.25
CA PRO A 157 24.47 -15.56 -26.56
C PRO A 157 25.34 -16.38 -25.60
N ASN A 158 26.62 -16.00 -25.51
CA ASN A 158 27.57 -16.61 -24.58
C ASN A 158 27.36 -16.10 -23.14
N GLU A 159 26.91 -14.85 -23.00
CA GLU A 159 26.70 -14.18 -21.72
C GLU A 159 25.47 -14.76 -21.01
N ASP A 160 25.66 -15.29 -19.80
CA ASP A 160 24.58 -15.94 -19.04
C ASP A 160 23.38 -15.02 -18.83
N GLU A 161 23.59 -13.72 -18.58
CA GLU A 161 22.50 -12.76 -18.39
C GLU A 161 21.62 -12.56 -19.63
N LEU A 162 22.12 -12.89 -20.82
CA LEU A 162 21.39 -12.77 -22.09
C LEU A 162 20.79 -14.10 -22.55
N LYS A 163 21.12 -15.23 -21.92
CA LYS A 163 20.52 -16.51 -22.28
C LYS A 163 19.02 -16.48 -22.06
N LEU A 164 18.25 -16.98 -23.04
CA LEU A 164 16.78 -16.92 -23.02
C LEU A 164 16.17 -17.53 -21.75
N THR A 165 16.75 -18.63 -21.24
CA THR A 165 16.33 -19.27 -19.98
C THR A 165 16.47 -18.33 -18.77
N ASN A 166 17.60 -17.61 -18.68
CA ASN A 166 17.86 -16.69 -17.59
C ASN A 166 17.01 -15.42 -17.71
N LEU A 167 16.83 -14.90 -18.93
CA LEU A 167 15.92 -13.79 -19.20
C LEU A 167 14.46 -14.13 -18.85
N THR A 168 14.01 -15.35 -19.15
CA THR A 168 12.67 -15.83 -18.80
C THR A 168 12.50 -15.95 -17.28
N THR A 169 13.52 -16.47 -16.60
CA THR A 169 13.55 -16.51 -15.13
C THR A 169 13.50 -15.11 -14.53
N TYR A 170 14.24 -14.17 -15.13
CA TYR A 170 14.21 -12.77 -14.73
C TYR A 170 12.84 -12.15 -14.94
N GLN A 171 12.19 -12.35 -16.09
CA GLN A 171 10.83 -11.87 -16.37
C GLN A 171 9.82 -12.40 -15.34
N ALA A 172 9.89 -13.68 -14.99
CA ALA A 172 9.03 -14.27 -13.96
C ALA A 172 9.27 -13.63 -12.57
N SER A 173 10.52 -13.30 -12.25
CA SER A 173 10.86 -12.60 -10.99
C SER A 173 10.27 -11.18 -10.94
N LEU A 174 10.23 -10.46 -12.07
CA LEU A 174 9.61 -9.13 -12.17
C LEU A 174 8.10 -9.19 -11.94
N MET A 175 7.43 -10.19 -12.52
CA MET A 175 6.00 -10.43 -12.29
C MET A 175 5.72 -10.77 -10.82
N SER A 176 6.50 -11.69 -10.24
CA SER A 176 6.36 -12.11 -8.84
C SER A 176 6.56 -10.95 -7.85
N ALA A 177 7.58 -10.11 -8.08
CA ALA A 177 7.81 -8.93 -7.26
C ALA A 177 6.65 -7.91 -7.37
N THR A 178 6.03 -7.80 -8.54
CA THR A 178 4.84 -6.96 -8.73
C THR A 178 3.63 -7.51 -7.99
N GLN A 179 3.36 -8.81 -8.13
CA GLN A 179 2.27 -9.50 -7.42
C GLN A 179 2.43 -9.41 -5.89
N SER A 180 3.66 -9.47 -5.38
CA SER A 180 3.94 -9.34 -3.95
C SER A 180 3.53 -7.98 -3.38
N VAL A 181 3.66 -6.91 -4.17
CA VAL A 181 3.17 -5.58 -3.77
C VAL A 181 1.65 -5.58 -3.67
N ASP A 182 0.95 -6.11 -4.68
CA ASP A 182 -0.51 -6.16 -4.70
C ASP A 182 -1.07 -6.99 -3.52
N GLN A 183 -0.44 -8.13 -3.22
CA GLN A 183 -0.80 -8.98 -2.09
C GLN A 183 -0.62 -8.26 -0.75
N THR A 184 0.55 -7.66 -0.52
CA THR A 184 0.82 -6.95 0.75
C THR A 184 -0.02 -5.70 0.92
N GLU A 185 -0.39 -5.03 -0.17
CA GLU A 185 -1.32 -3.89 -0.15
C GLU A 185 -2.74 -4.34 0.23
N ALA A 186 -3.24 -5.43 -0.37
CA ALA A 186 -4.54 -6.00 -0.01
C ALA A 186 -4.60 -6.41 1.48
N GLU A 187 -3.54 -7.05 1.98
CA GLU A 187 -3.43 -7.42 3.40
C GLU A 187 -3.42 -6.19 4.31
N LEU A 188 -2.68 -5.13 3.95
CA LEU A 188 -2.67 -3.88 4.71
C LEU A 188 -4.06 -3.24 4.74
N ASN A 189 -4.77 -3.20 3.61
CA ASN A 189 -6.11 -2.60 3.52
C ASN A 189 -7.11 -3.28 4.46
N ILE A 190 -7.09 -4.61 4.55
CA ILE A 190 -7.93 -5.34 5.51
C ILE A 190 -7.60 -4.95 6.96
N LYS A 191 -6.31 -4.81 7.30
CA LYS A 191 -5.92 -4.39 8.66
C LYS A 191 -6.30 -2.96 9.00
N LEU A 192 -6.28 -2.05 8.02
CA LEU A 192 -6.80 -0.69 8.21
C LEU A 192 -8.31 -0.72 8.50
N ILE A 193 -9.08 -1.51 7.75
CA ILE A 193 -10.54 -1.68 7.97
C ILE A 193 -10.82 -2.29 9.35
N GLU A 194 -10.12 -3.36 9.73
CA GLU A 194 -10.28 -4.00 11.05
C GLU A 194 -9.97 -3.02 12.19
N ARG A 195 -8.89 -2.24 12.07
CA ARG A 195 -8.56 -1.18 13.04
C ARG A 195 -9.67 -0.14 13.11
N ASP A 196 -10.15 0.35 11.97
CA ASP A 196 -11.16 1.42 11.94
C ASP A 196 -12.49 0.93 12.52
N ASN A 197 -12.86 -0.33 12.29
CA ASN A 197 -14.02 -0.95 12.95
C ASN A 197 -13.85 -0.97 14.47
N ILE A 198 -12.70 -1.38 15.01
CA ILE A 198 -12.46 -1.40 16.46
C ILE A 198 -12.46 0.01 17.06
N LEU A 199 -11.92 1.00 16.35
CA LEU A 199 -11.78 2.35 16.88
C LEU A 199 -13.06 3.20 16.74
N TYR A 200 -13.82 3.00 15.66
CA TYR A 200 -14.81 3.98 15.19
C TYR A 200 -16.16 3.39 14.77
N ALA A 201 -16.39 2.08 14.86
CA ALA A 201 -17.71 1.52 14.55
C ALA A 201 -18.82 2.20 15.38
N ASP A 202 -19.97 2.43 14.73
CA ASP A 202 -21.12 3.05 15.38
C ASP A 202 -21.62 2.19 16.54
N GLY A 203 -21.81 2.79 17.72
CA GLY A 203 -22.29 2.10 18.92
C GLY A 203 -21.25 1.25 19.64
N THR A 204 -20.31 0.62 18.93
CA THR A 204 -19.39 -0.39 19.48
C THR A 204 -17.91 -0.01 19.43
N GLY A 205 -17.54 1.00 18.65
CA GLY A 205 -16.15 1.45 18.52
C GLY A 205 -15.63 2.11 19.79
N LEU A 206 -14.30 2.07 19.97
CA LEU A 206 -13.58 2.66 21.09
C LEU A 206 -13.99 4.10 21.37
N TYR A 207 -14.11 4.93 20.33
CA TYR A 207 -14.56 6.31 20.47
C TYR A 207 -15.92 6.39 21.16
N THR A 208 -16.92 5.65 20.67
CA THR A 208 -18.28 5.65 21.20
C THR A 208 -18.33 5.14 22.63
N ILE A 209 -17.64 4.03 22.91
CA ILE A 209 -17.54 3.45 24.25
C ILE A 209 -16.92 4.45 25.24
N ALA A 210 -15.80 5.09 24.88
CA ALA A 210 -15.16 6.08 25.73
C ALA A 210 -16.08 7.28 26.05
N GLN A 211 -16.88 7.73 25.07
CA GLN A 211 -17.85 8.80 25.29
C GLN A 211 -18.99 8.34 26.22
N ASN A 212 -19.42 7.08 26.13
CA ASN A 212 -20.43 6.52 27.03
C ASN A 212 -19.92 6.31 28.46
N VAL A 213 -18.66 5.90 28.64
CA VAL A 213 -18.01 5.86 29.97
C VAL A 213 -18.05 7.24 30.62
N LYS A 214 -17.69 8.31 29.89
CA LYS A 214 -17.75 9.68 30.41
C LYS A 214 -19.16 10.12 30.78
N LYS A 215 -20.17 9.77 29.97
CA LYS A 215 -21.57 10.05 30.30
C LYS A 215 -21.99 9.31 31.57
N TYR A 216 -21.54 8.07 31.75
CA TYR A 216 -21.85 7.29 32.94
C TYR A 216 -21.22 7.88 34.20
N VAL A 217 -19.93 8.25 34.14
CA VAL A 217 -19.26 8.98 35.23
C VAL A 217 -20.02 10.28 35.55
N LYS A 218 -20.47 11.02 34.53
CA LYS A 218 -21.29 12.24 34.72
C LYS A 218 -22.61 11.95 35.44
N SER A 219 -23.28 10.84 35.12
CA SER A 219 -24.54 10.48 35.79
C SER A 219 -24.36 10.04 37.24
N LEU A 220 -23.21 9.47 37.59
CA LEU A 220 -22.90 9.03 38.95
C LEU A 220 -22.51 10.20 39.87
N TYR A 221 -21.59 11.05 39.41
CA TYR A 221 -20.96 12.07 40.23
C TYR A 221 -21.50 13.48 39.97
N GLY A 222 -22.23 13.68 38.88
CA GLY A 222 -22.72 14.99 38.45
C GLY A 222 -21.74 15.77 37.58
N ALA A 223 -22.25 16.79 36.87
CA ALA A 223 -21.53 17.54 35.85
C ALA A 223 -20.39 18.43 36.38
N THR A 224 -20.43 18.80 37.66
CA THR A 224 -19.45 19.69 38.32
C THR A 224 -18.46 18.94 39.20
N SER A 225 -18.50 17.61 39.19
CA SER A 225 -17.63 16.78 40.03
C SER A 225 -16.18 16.75 39.54
N PRO A 226 -15.19 16.65 40.45
CA PRO A 226 -13.80 16.41 40.08
C PRO A 226 -13.60 15.13 39.24
N GLU A 227 -14.33 14.05 39.54
CA GLU A 227 -14.29 12.77 38.84
C GLU A 227 -14.68 12.93 37.37
N TYR A 228 -15.81 13.63 37.11
CA TYR A 228 -16.21 13.93 35.74
C TYR A 228 -15.23 14.88 35.04
N ALA A 229 -14.69 15.88 35.74
CA ALA A 229 -13.69 16.79 35.17
C ALA A 229 -12.43 16.04 34.70
N ASN A 230 -11.92 15.12 35.54
CA ASN A 230 -10.77 14.28 35.22
C ASN A 230 -11.03 13.42 33.97
N GLY A 231 -12.14 12.68 33.94
CA GLY A 231 -12.49 11.83 32.79
C GLY A 231 -12.80 12.62 31.51
N SER A 232 -13.50 13.75 31.60
CA SER A 232 -13.91 14.56 30.45
C SER A 232 -12.75 15.33 29.79
N SER A 233 -11.68 15.60 30.54
CA SER A 233 -10.45 16.22 30.01
C SER A 233 -9.73 15.33 28.99
N ILE A 234 -9.88 14.00 29.10
CA ILE A 234 -9.24 13.01 28.22
C ILE A 234 -9.89 13.09 26.83
N LYS A 235 -9.13 13.48 25.81
CA LYS A 235 -9.67 13.74 24.47
C LYS A 235 -9.66 12.49 23.59
N PHE A 236 -10.79 12.21 22.96
CA PHE A 236 -10.90 11.23 21.89
C PHE A 236 -11.33 11.97 20.63
N THR A 237 -10.77 11.59 19.49
CA THR A 237 -11.10 12.20 18.19
C THR A 237 -11.60 11.13 17.23
N THR A 238 -12.65 11.43 16.49
CA THR A 238 -13.04 10.63 15.31
C THR A 238 -12.08 10.91 14.16
N GLN A 239 -12.03 10.02 13.18
CA GLN A 239 -11.40 10.34 11.91
C GLN A 239 -12.19 11.47 11.22
N LYS A 240 -11.52 12.30 10.43
CA LYS A 240 -12.12 13.14 9.39
C LYS A 240 -11.96 12.42 8.07
#